data_AF-A0A429FKE3-F1
#
_entry.id   AF-A0A429FKE3-F1
#
_cell.length_a   1.000
_cell.length_b   1.000
_cell.length_c   1.000
_cell.angle_alpha   90.00
_cell.angle_beta   90.00
_cell.angle_gamma   90.00
#
_symmetry.space_group_name_H-M   'P 1'
#
loop_
_entity.id
_entity.type
_entity.pdbx_description
1 polymer ?
#
loop_
_entity_poly.entity_id
_entity_poly.type
_entity_poly.pdbx_seq_one_letter_code
_entity_poly.pdbx_strand_id
1 'polypeptide(L)'
;MGRRRARRRPHGTGRRGGAVTGGPRAELVVHLFAPAEGPRAPHAHRALRDLWEGARHLFRMHDPIPGTGLPRDLPDPASGGDGPLAAQENPDDDYQAVYRRHHDAFVLSAALAPRHGAAGPDGGGGWRDLDRWWSALAAGRTADLLGEARAYLATGPGLAAPSDADAARLVPLLPDGPRRPRGPGAAVRERVGVWDVSAGDDDRARRDLLIVADAADEAELSALAWSAGHPAVPPLGRYLLHAAKLRYELRVWNRDGDVRGLLAAVADGTAPAARARAAVAELRALRRTVEIADANMGRALDDPGAFAAGPFADDRDLARWLLEALDDASGYLEAAADRAAALPAPAPDAAPP
;
A
#
# COMPACT_ATOMS: atom_id res chain seq x y z
N MET A 1 -14.79 42.11 -39.05
CA MET A 1 -15.37 40.84 -38.55
C MET A 1 -14.46 40.26 -37.48
N GLY A 2 -14.78 40.45 -36.20
CA GLY A 2 -13.96 39.98 -35.08
C GLY A 2 -14.84 39.34 -34.02
N ARG A 3 -14.70 38.02 -33.83
CA ARG A 3 -15.51 37.22 -32.88
C ARG A 3 -15.03 37.46 -31.45
N ARG A 4 -15.90 38.02 -30.61
CA ARG A 4 -15.70 38.16 -29.16
C ARG A 4 -15.76 36.78 -28.50
N ARG A 5 -14.66 36.37 -27.85
CA ARG A 5 -14.60 35.22 -26.95
C ARG A 5 -15.32 35.56 -25.64
N ALA A 6 -16.31 34.76 -25.28
CA ALA A 6 -16.95 34.79 -23.97
C ALA A 6 -15.98 34.27 -22.91
N ARG A 7 -15.60 35.14 -21.97
CA ARG A 7 -14.87 34.79 -20.75
C ARG A 7 -15.86 34.16 -19.77
N ARG A 8 -15.68 32.87 -19.42
CA ARG A 8 -16.35 32.26 -18.26
C ARG A 8 -15.69 32.79 -16.98
N ARG A 9 -16.53 33.21 -16.03
CA ARG A 9 -16.18 33.76 -14.71
C ARG A 9 -16.00 32.66 -13.66
N PRO A 10 -15.25 32.93 -12.58
CA PRO A 10 -14.97 31.99 -11.49
C PRO A 10 -16.20 31.74 -10.61
N HIS A 11 -16.28 30.55 -10.02
CA HIS A 11 -17.35 30.13 -9.11
C HIS A 11 -17.40 31.03 -7.87
N GLY A 12 -18.57 31.64 -7.68
CA GLY A 12 -18.89 32.55 -6.59
C GLY A 12 -19.27 31.82 -5.30
N THR A 13 -18.84 32.42 -4.21
CA THR A 13 -19.26 32.22 -2.83
C THR A 13 -20.72 32.65 -2.61
N GLY A 14 -21.51 31.84 -1.90
CA GLY A 14 -22.89 32.17 -1.56
C GLY A 14 -23.58 31.14 -0.65
N ARG A 15 -23.49 31.37 0.66
CA ARG A 15 -24.16 30.66 1.77
C ARG A 15 -25.70 30.57 1.62
N ARG A 16 -26.28 29.41 1.90
CA ARG A 16 -27.50 29.25 2.74
C ARG A 16 -27.48 27.89 3.45
N GLY A 17 -27.56 27.93 4.78
CA GLY A 17 -27.61 26.76 5.63
C GLY A 17 -28.98 26.07 5.56
N GLY A 18 -28.97 24.84 5.08
CA GLY A 18 -29.89 23.79 5.51
C GLY A 18 -29.01 22.67 6.05
N ALA A 19 -29.29 22.19 7.25
CA ALA A 19 -28.65 20.99 7.76
C ALA A 19 -29.05 19.83 6.84
N VAL A 20 -28.16 19.45 5.94
CA VAL A 20 -28.33 18.24 5.12
C VAL A 20 -28.16 17.09 6.09
N THR A 21 -29.24 16.40 6.40
CA THR A 21 -29.26 15.11 7.13
C THR A 21 -28.73 13.99 6.23
N GLY A 22 -27.53 14.19 5.67
CA GLY A 22 -26.80 13.20 4.89
C GLY A 22 -25.92 12.39 5.83
N GLY A 23 -25.95 11.07 5.69
CA GLY A 23 -24.94 10.20 6.30
C GLY A 23 -23.53 10.55 5.79
N PRO A 24 -22.48 9.97 6.38
CA PRO A 24 -21.11 10.21 5.90
C PRO A 24 -20.97 9.80 4.44
N ARG A 25 -20.24 10.62 3.66
CA ARG A 25 -19.82 10.27 2.30
C ARG A 25 -18.82 9.13 2.38
N ALA A 26 -19.03 8.09 1.59
CA ALA A 26 -18.22 6.87 1.59
C ALA A 26 -17.47 6.73 0.26
N GLU A 27 -16.14 6.62 0.34
CA GLU A 27 -15.29 6.44 -0.83
C GLU A 27 -14.34 5.25 -0.61
N LEU A 28 -13.92 4.61 -1.69
CA LEU A 28 -12.89 3.58 -1.67
C LEU A 28 -11.69 4.04 -2.49
N VAL A 29 -10.54 4.15 -1.85
CA VAL A 29 -9.25 4.37 -2.52
C VAL A 29 -8.44 3.09 -2.44
N VAL A 30 -7.92 2.62 -3.58
CA VAL A 30 -7.05 1.46 -3.64
C VAL A 30 -5.69 1.85 -4.16
N HIS A 31 -4.64 1.30 -3.55
CA HIS A 31 -3.26 1.37 -4.01
C HIS A 31 -2.71 -0.05 -4.22
N LEU A 32 -2.13 -0.30 -5.38
CA LEU A 32 -1.47 -1.54 -5.74
C LEU A 32 -0.01 -1.25 -6.04
N PHE A 33 0.88 -2.10 -5.51
CA PHE A 33 2.32 -1.90 -5.58
C PHE A 33 2.99 -3.09 -6.26
N ALA A 34 3.68 -2.86 -7.37
CA ALA A 34 4.47 -3.89 -8.06
C ALA A 34 5.96 -3.53 -8.04
N PRO A 35 6.86 -4.53 -7.95
CA PRO A 35 8.28 -4.26 -8.15
C PRO A 35 8.54 -3.84 -9.61
N ALA A 36 9.40 -2.84 -9.82
CA ALA A 36 9.82 -2.43 -11.16
C ALA A 36 10.93 -3.35 -11.71
N GLU A 37 11.65 -4.05 -10.83
CA GLU A 37 12.80 -4.88 -11.16
C GLU A 37 12.74 -6.24 -10.45
N GLY A 38 13.61 -7.16 -10.89
CA GLY A 38 13.72 -8.50 -10.32
C GLY A 38 12.79 -9.55 -10.94
N PRO A 39 12.87 -10.80 -10.46
CA PRO A 39 12.24 -11.95 -11.12
C PRO A 39 10.72 -11.87 -11.25
N ARG A 40 10.05 -11.19 -10.31
CA ARG A 40 8.59 -11.05 -10.29
C ARG A 40 8.07 -9.85 -11.10
N ALA A 41 8.94 -8.91 -11.48
CA ALA A 41 8.51 -7.68 -12.16
C ALA A 41 7.71 -7.91 -13.45
N PRO A 42 8.08 -8.84 -14.36
CA PRO A 42 7.29 -9.08 -15.56
C PRO A 42 5.85 -9.55 -15.28
N HIS A 43 5.68 -10.42 -14.28
CA HIS A 43 4.37 -10.95 -13.88
C HIS A 43 3.54 -9.89 -13.17
N ALA A 44 4.13 -9.19 -12.20
CA ALA A 44 3.48 -8.10 -11.48
C ALA A 44 3.04 -6.96 -12.41
N HIS A 45 3.88 -6.62 -13.39
CA HIS A 45 3.57 -5.60 -14.38
C HIS A 45 2.42 -6.02 -15.32
N ARG A 46 2.38 -7.30 -15.75
CA ARG A 46 1.25 -7.84 -16.51
C ARG A 46 -0.05 -7.73 -15.69
N ALA A 47 -0.01 -8.11 -14.42
CA ALA A 47 -1.16 -7.98 -13.53
C ALA A 47 -1.65 -6.54 -13.39
N LEU A 48 -0.76 -5.56 -13.21
CA LEU A 48 -1.17 -4.15 -13.15
C LEU A 48 -1.80 -3.66 -14.46
N ARG A 49 -1.30 -4.11 -15.63
CA ARG A 49 -1.91 -3.80 -16.92
C ARG A 49 -3.32 -4.40 -17.05
N ASP A 50 -3.49 -5.66 -16.64
CA ASP A 50 -4.80 -6.31 -16.66
C ASP A 50 -5.80 -5.60 -15.73
N LEU A 51 -5.33 -5.13 -14.57
CA LEU A 51 -6.14 -4.35 -13.62
C LEU A 51 -6.46 -2.95 -14.17
N TRP A 52 -5.53 -2.29 -14.87
CA TRP A 52 -5.77 -1.02 -15.53
C TRP A 52 -6.89 -1.10 -16.57
N GLU A 53 -6.81 -2.06 -17.48
CA GLU A 53 -7.82 -2.27 -18.52
C GLU A 53 -9.13 -2.80 -17.92
N GLY A 54 -9.06 -3.68 -16.92
CA GLY A 54 -10.25 -4.15 -16.23
C GLY A 54 -10.98 -3.03 -15.48
N ALA A 55 -10.25 -2.12 -14.82
CA ALA A 55 -10.84 -0.93 -14.18
C ALA A 55 -11.48 -0.02 -15.23
N ARG A 56 -10.81 0.18 -16.36
CA ARG A 56 -11.33 0.96 -17.50
C ARG A 56 -12.68 0.44 -17.97
N HIS A 57 -12.84 -0.88 -18.12
CA HIS A 57 -14.09 -1.48 -18.58
C HIS A 57 -15.16 -1.54 -17.48
N LEU A 58 -14.81 -1.99 -16.28
CA LEU A 58 -15.76 -2.18 -15.18
C LEU A 58 -16.32 -0.85 -14.66
N PHE A 59 -15.45 0.16 -14.52
CA PHE A 59 -15.80 1.47 -13.98
C PHE A 59 -16.00 2.55 -15.08
N ARG A 60 -15.98 2.13 -16.36
CA ARG A 60 -16.14 3.00 -17.53
C ARG A 60 -15.17 4.19 -17.57
N MET A 61 -13.95 4.00 -17.05
CA MET A 61 -12.94 5.05 -16.99
C MET A 61 -12.30 5.28 -18.38
N HIS A 62 -13.05 5.83 -19.33
CA HIS A 62 -12.64 5.95 -20.73
C HIS A 62 -12.06 7.32 -21.11
N ASP A 63 -12.22 8.30 -20.23
CA ASP A 63 -11.82 9.68 -20.43
C ASP A 63 -10.45 9.99 -19.81
N PRO A 64 -9.68 10.94 -20.38
CA PRO A 64 -8.46 11.43 -19.75
C PRO A 64 -8.79 12.36 -18.58
N ILE A 65 -7.97 12.36 -17.52
CA ILE A 65 -8.13 13.29 -16.40
C ILE A 65 -7.71 14.72 -16.83
N PRO A 66 -8.62 15.72 -16.79
CA PRO A 66 -8.34 17.08 -17.21
C PRO A 66 -7.16 17.70 -16.46
N GLY A 67 -6.34 18.47 -17.17
CA GLY A 67 -5.23 19.23 -16.59
C GLY A 67 -3.97 18.43 -16.26
N THR A 68 -3.99 17.09 -16.38
CA THR A 68 -2.82 16.25 -16.10
C THR A 68 -1.84 16.15 -17.28
N GLY A 69 -2.35 16.23 -18.52
CA GLY A 69 -1.56 16.00 -19.73
C GLY A 69 -1.09 14.54 -19.91
N LEU A 70 -1.60 13.62 -19.10
CA LEU A 70 -1.20 12.21 -19.13
C LEU A 70 -1.97 11.43 -20.21
N PRO A 71 -1.34 10.44 -20.85
CA PRO A 71 -2.04 9.53 -21.74
C PRO A 71 -2.96 8.61 -20.94
N ARG A 72 -3.97 8.06 -21.62
CA ARG A 72 -4.86 7.04 -21.06
C ARG A 72 -4.29 5.63 -21.20
N ASP A 73 -3.64 5.35 -22.32
CA ASP A 73 -3.09 4.02 -22.57
C ASP A 73 -1.72 3.89 -21.88
N LEU A 74 -1.46 2.73 -21.27
CA LEU A 74 -0.22 2.52 -20.51
C LEU A 74 1.01 2.51 -21.45
N PRO A 75 2.07 3.27 -21.14
CA PRO A 75 3.31 3.21 -21.90
C PRO A 75 4.04 1.87 -21.70
N ASP A 76 5.06 1.61 -22.52
CA ASP A 76 5.99 0.52 -22.26
C ASP A 76 6.74 0.80 -20.94
N PRO A 77 6.79 -0.14 -19.98
CA PRO A 77 7.50 0.03 -18.72
C PRO A 77 8.98 0.42 -18.88
N ALA A 78 9.64 0.00 -19.96
CA ALA A 78 11.02 0.36 -20.25
C ALA A 78 11.19 1.82 -20.69
N SER A 79 10.12 2.46 -21.15
CA SER A 79 10.15 3.82 -21.72
C SER A 79 9.82 4.93 -20.72
N GLY A 80 9.33 4.56 -19.52
CA GLY A 80 8.85 5.51 -18.50
C GLY A 80 9.91 5.96 -17.49
N GLY A 81 10.05 7.27 -17.32
CA GLY A 81 10.78 7.88 -16.21
C GLY A 81 10.04 7.75 -14.87
N ASP A 82 10.66 8.24 -13.80
CA ASP A 82 10.00 8.34 -12.50
C ASP A 82 8.83 9.33 -12.55
N GLY A 83 7.71 9.01 -11.87
CA GLY A 83 6.53 9.85 -11.80
C GLY A 83 5.28 9.27 -12.50
N PRO A 84 4.27 10.12 -12.78
CA PRO A 84 3.01 9.70 -13.38
C PRO A 84 3.19 9.33 -14.85
N LEU A 85 2.57 8.22 -15.26
CA LEU A 85 2.75 7.62 -16.58
C LEU A 85 1.44 7.57 -17.38
N ALA A 86 0.30 7.31 -16.71
CA ALA A 86 -1.01 7.29 -17.34
C ALA A 86 -2.11 7.66 -16.34
N ALA A 87 -3.22 8.18 -16.85
CA ALA A 87 -4.40 8.54 -16.06
C ALA A 87 -5.69 8.31 -16.86
N GLN A 88 -6.74 7.84 -16.18
CA GLN A 88 -8.07 7.64 -16.75
C GLN A 88 -9.16 7.96 -15.74
N GLU A 89 -10.32 8.42 -16.20
CA GLU A 89 -11.48 8.69 -15.36
C GLU A 89 -12.82 8.35 -16.02
N ASN A 90 -13.82 8.24 -15.17
CA ASN A 90 -15.24 8.34 -15.51
C ASN A 90 -15.79 9.58 -14.78
N PRO A 91 -16.02 10.69 -15.49
CA PRO A 91 -16.45 11.96 -14.88
C PRO A 91 -17.92 11.92 -14.41
N ASP A 92 -18.72 10.95 -14.84
CA ASP A 92 -20.13 10.84 -14.44
C ASP A 92 -20.25 10.26 -13.03
N ASP A 93 -19.44 9.25 -12.73
CA ASP A 93 -19.44 8.51 -11.45
C ASP A 93 -18.35 8.95 -10.48
N ASP A 94 -17.49 9.91 -10.86
CA ASP A 94 -16.37 10.43 -10.06
C ASP A 94 -15.35 9.31 -9.70
N TYR A 95 -15.04 8.49 -10.71
CA TYR A 95 -14.05 7.42 -10.62
C TYR A 95 -12.79 7.79 -11.37
N GLN A 96 -11.63 7.60 -10.75
CA GLN A 96 -10.35 7.94 -11.35
C GLN A 96 -9.32 6.84 -11.08
N ALA A 97 -8.40 6.62 -12.02
CA ALA A 97 -7.25 5.78 -11.83
C ALA A 97 -6.00 6.43 -12.41
N VAL A 98 -4.87 6.26 -11.72
CA VAL A 98 -3.58 6.81 -12.14
C VAL A 98 -2.50 5.74 -11.96
N TYR A 99 -1.67 5.59 -12.98
CA TYR A 99 -0.53 4.69 -13.02
C TYR A 99 0.77 5.49 -12.95
N ARG A 100 1.66 5.10 -12.04
CA ARG A 100 2.92 5.80 -11.77
C ARG A 100 4.07 4.82 -11.67
N ARG A 101 5.27 5.31 -11.97
CA ARG A 101 6.52 4.77 -11.44
C ARG A 101 6.94 5.62 -10.25
N HIS A 102 7.37 4.98 -9.18
CA HIS A 102 7.96 5.64 -8.02
C HIS A 102 9.19 4.85 -7.59
N HIS A 103 10.36 5.38 -7.94
CA HIS A 103 11.65 4.72 -7.78
C HIS A 103 11.66 3.32 -8.44
N ASP A 104 11.84 2.28 -7.63
CA ASP A 104 11.91 0.86 -7.95
C ASP A 104 10.54 0.15 -7.89
N ALA A 105 9.43 0.90 -7.87
CA ALA A 105 8.09 0.34 -7.84
C ALA A 105 7.15 0.99 -8.86
N PHE A 106 6.18 0.22 -9.35
CA PHE A 106 4.99 0.75 -10.01
C PHE A 106 3.84 0.86 -9.03
N VAL A 107 3.09 1.96 -9.14
CA VAL A 107 1.95 2.29 -8.28
C VAL A 107 0.71 2.54 -9.13
N LEU A 108 -0.24 1.61 -9.09
CA LEU A 108 -1.59 1.82 -9.61
C LEU A 108 -2.47 2.25 -8.45
N SER A 109 -3.11 3.41 -8.55
CA SER A 109 -4.15 3.80 -7.58
C SER A 109 -5.46 4.09 -8.28
N ALA A 110 -6.57 3.71 -7.65
CA ALA A 110 -7.92 4.03 -8.09
C ALA A 110 -8.70 4.67 -6.94
N ALA A 111 -9.44 5.74 -7.23
CA ALA A 111 -10.43 6.33 -6.35
C ALA A 111 -11.82 6.06 -6.92
N LEU A 112 -12.68 5.48 -6.09
CA LEU A 112 -14.07 5.19 -6.39
C LEU A 112 -14.94 6.01 -5.41
N ALA A 113 -15.37 7.20 -5.84
CA ALA A 113 -16.05 8.18 -4.99
C ALA A 113 -17.44 8.53 -5.52
N PRO A 114 -18.38 7.56 -5.58
CA PRO A 114 -19.66 7.76 -6.25
C PRO A 114 -20.38 9.00 -5.73
N ARG A 115 -20.91 9.82 -6.65
CA ARG A 115 -21.63 11.04 -6.31
C ARG A 115 -22.79 10.73 -5.36
N HIS A 116 -22.99 11.59 -4.36
CA HIS A 116 -24.03 11.40 -3.35
C HIS A 116 -25.41 11.24 -4.00
N GLY A 117 -26.07 10.09 -3.79
CA GLY A 117 -27.38 9.77 -4.37
C GLY A 117 -27.33 9.07 -5.74
N ALA A 118 -26.15 8.89 -6.35
CA ALA A 118 -25.95 8.00 -7.47
C ALA A 118 -25.93 6.55 -6.96
N ALA A 119 -27.11 6.04 -6.63
CA ALA A 119 -27.30 4.62 -6.52
C ALA A 119 -27.02 3.99 -7.89
N GLY A 120 -26.18 2.94 -7.93
CA GLY A 120 -26.22 1.98 -9.04
C GLY A 120 -27.64 1.44 -9.23
N PRO A 121 -27.91 0.71 -10.32
CA PRO A 121 -29.26 0.27 -10.69
C PRO A 121 -30.04 -0.49 -9.58
N ASP A 122 -29.35 -0.98 -8.54
CA ASP A 122 -29.92 -1.71 -7.39
C ASP A 122 -29.97 -0.91 -6.07
N GLY A 123 -29.71 0.41 -6.04
CA GLY A 123 -29.58 1.14 -4.77
C GLY A 123 -28.17 1.09 -4.15
N GLY A 124 -27.21 0.50 -4.86
CA GLY A 124 -25.83 0.29 -4.39
C GLY A 124 -24.90 1.50 -4.55
N GLY A 125 -23.82 1.56 -3.78
CA GLY A 125 -22.87 2.69 -3.78
C GLY A 125 -22.10 2.90 -2.47
N GLY A 126 -22.32 2.04 -1.47
CA GLY A 126 -21.51 2.03 -0.25
C GLY A 126 -20.25 1.18 -0.39
N TRP A 127 -19.38 1.19 0.63
CA TRP A 127 -18.12 0.44 0.63
C TRP A 127 -18.26 -1.04 0.26
N ARG A 128 -19.36 -1.70 0.62
CA ARG A 128 -19.60 -3.11 0.27
C ARG A 128 -19.71 -3.36 -1.23
N ASP A 129 -20.33 -2.44 -1.97
CA ASP A 129 -20.47 -2.58 -3.41
C ASP A 129 -19.16 -2.27 -4.12
N LEU A 130 -18.50 -1.17 -3.72
CA LEU A 130 -17.20 -0.77 -4.24
C LEU A 130 -16.15 -1.86 -4.00
N ASP A 131 -16.08 -2.39 -2.77
CA ASP A 131 -15.17 -3.49 -2.45
C ASP A 131 -15.51 -4.75 -3.23
N ARG A 132 -16.79 -5.14 -3.35
CA ARG A 132 -17.17 -6.34 -4.11
C ARG A 132 -16.75 -6.23 -5.56
N TRP A 133 -17.00 -5.09 -6.22
CA TRP A 133 -16.60 -4.87 -7.61
C TRP A 133 -15.09 -4.88 -7.77
N TRP A 134 -14.37 -4.18 -6.88
CA TRP A 134 -12.92 -4.17 -6.91
C TRP A 134 -12.33 -5.56 -6.61
N SER A 135 -12.87 -6.29 -5.64
CA SER A 135 -12.48 -7.67 -5.29
C SER A 135 -12.65 -8.61 -6.49
N ALA A 136 -13.76 -8.50 -7.23
CA ALA A 136 -13.98 -9.27 -8.44
C ALA A 136 -12.95 -8.93 -9.55
N LEU A 137 -12.60 -7.64 -9.67
CA LEU A 137 -11.53 -7.19 -10.57
C LEU A 137 -10.13 -7.64 -10.10
N ALA A 138 -9.85 -7.68 -8.81
CA ALA A 138 -8.53 -8.04 -8.27
C ALA A 138 -8.30 -9.56 -8.19
N ALA A 139 -9.37 -10.36 -8.22
CA ALA A 139 -9.31 -11.80 -8.01
C ALA A 139 -8.28 -12.49 -8.92
N GLY A 140 -7.32 -13.19 -8.30
CA GLY A 140 -6.27 -13.94 -8.99
C GLY A 140 -5.15 -13.10 -9.62
N ARG A 141 -5.17 -11.77 -9.45
CA ARG A 141 -4.20 -10.86 -10.10
C ARG A 141 -3.20 -10.22 -9.14
N THR A 142 -3.32 -10.42 -7.83
CA THR A 142 -2.50 -9.68 -6.84
C THR A 142 -1.33 -10.49 -6.25
N ALA A 143 -1.18 -11.77 -6.63
CA ALA A 143 -0.21 -12.68 -6.01
C ALA A 143 1.27 -12.25 -6.17
N ASP A 144 1.62 -11.66 -7.32
CA ASP A 144 2.99 -11.22 -7.63
C ASP A 144 3.28 -9.77 -7.21
N LEU A 145 2.30 -9.08 -6.61
CA LEU A 145 2.46 -7.70 -6.15
C LEU A 145 3.22 -7.65 -4.81
N LEU A 146 3.85 -6.50 -4.54
CA LEU A 146 4.41 -6.19 -3.21
C LEU A 146 3.29 -6.10 -2.17
N GLY A 147 2.15 -5.55 -2.57
CA GLY A 147 0.95 -5.52 -1.76
C GLY A 147 -0.18 -4.71 -2.37
N GLU A 148 -1.32 -4.77 -1.69
CA GLU A 148 -2.53 -4.01 -1.96
C GLU A 148 -2.93 -3.26 -0.68
N ALA A 149 -3.30 -2.01 -0.79
CA ALA A 149 -3.89 -1.25 0.30
C ALA A 149 -5.26 -0.70 -0.12
N ARG A 150 -6.29 -0.96 0.68
CA ARG A 150 -7.63 -0.41 0.51
C ARG A 150 -7.94 0.55 1.65
N ALA A 151 -8.23 1.78 1.31
CA ALA A 151 -8.64 2.82 2.24
C ALA A 151 -10.12 3.10 2.05
N TYR A 152 -10.90 2.86 3.10
CA TYR A 152 -12.32 3.17 3.19
C TYR A 152 -12.46 4.53 3.84
N LEU A 153 -12.76 5.55 3.04
CA LEU A 153 -12.79 6.95 3.45
C LEU A 153 -14.21 7.34 3.85
N ALA A 154 -14.37 7.95 5.02
CA ALA A 154 -15.61 8.53 5.50
C ALA A 154 -15.42 10.01 5.83
N THR A 155 -16.24 10.87 5.24
CA THR A 155 -16.32 12.30 5.61
C THR A 155 -17.74 12.67 6.01
N GLY A 156 -17.88 13.45 7.07
CA GLY A 156 -19.20 13.82 7.59
C GLY A 156 -19.13 14.77 8.77
N PRO A 157 -20.20 15.53 9.03
CA PRO A 157 -20.20 16.53 10.11
C PRO A 157 -20.12 15.86 11.49
N GLY A 158 -19.20 16.32 12.33
CA GLY A 158 -19.02 15.87 13.70
C GLY A 158 -18.19 14.59 13.86
N LEU A 159 -17.54 14.12 12.78
CA LEU A 159 -16.56 13.04 12.88
C LEU A 159 -15.24 13.61 13.43
N ALA A 160 -14.77 13.08 14.57
CA ALA A 160 -13.56 13.57 15.23
C ALA A 160 -12.34 12.66 14.96
N ALA A 161 -11.15 13.25 14.92
CA ALA A 161 -9.89 12.55 14.69
C ALA A 161 -8.97 12.56 15.92
N PRO A 162 -8.47 11.40 16.39
CA PRO A 162 -9.04 10.06 16.24
C PRO A 162 -10.18 9.85 17.26
N SER A 163 -11.26 9.17 16.85
CA SER A 163 -12.42 8.83 17.68
C SER A 163 -12.77 7.35 17.53
N ASP A 164 -12.38 6.52 18.49
CA ASP A 164 -12.68 5.07 18.46
C ASP A 164 -14.18 4.79 18.49
N ALA A 165 -14.98 5.72 19.06
CA ALA A 165 -16.44 5.63 19.03
C ALA A 165 -16.99 5.81 17.60
N ASP A 166 -16.44 6.74 16.81
CA ASP A 166 -16.84 6.90 15.41
C ASP A 166 -16.38 5.72 14.56
N ALA A 167 -15.15 5.22 14.79
CA ALA A 167 -14.68 4.00 14.14
C ALA A 167 -15.60 2.81 14.45
N ALA A 168 -15.98 2.59 15.71
CA ALA A 168 -16.89 1.52 16.11
C ALA A 168 -18.27 1.60 15.45
N ARG A 169 -18.75 2.81 15.13
CA ARG A 169 -20.01 3.03 14.38
C ARG A 169 -19.89 2.72 12.89
N LEU A 170 -18.72 2.97 12.30
CA LEU A 170 -18.49 2.84 10.85
C LEU A 170 -18.02 1.43 10.45
N VAL A 171 -17.26 0.75 11.31
CA VAL A 171 -16.73 -0.60 11.05
C VAL A 171 -17.81 -1.62 10.62
N PRO A 172 -19.03 -1.65 11.22
CA PRO A 172 -20.09 -2.54 10.75
C PRO A 172 -20.56 -2.30 9.31
N LEU A 173 -20.21 -1.16 8.68
CA LEU A 173 -20.55 -0.83 7.30
C LEU A 173 -19.51 -1.37 6.29
N LEU A 174 -18.35 -1.82 6.76
CA LEU A 174 -17.29 -2.38 5.93
C LEU A 174 -17.70 -3.75 5.32
N PRO A 175 -17.00 -4.19 4.26
CA PRO A 175 -17.16 -5.54 3.68
C PRO A 175 -16.75 -6.68 4.64
N ASP A 176 -17.22 -7.90 4.37
CA ASP A 176 -16.84 -9.18 5.02
C ASP A 176 -17.21 -9.41 6.50
N GLY A 177 -18.26 -8.75 7.02
CA GLY A 177 -18.78 -9.01 8.36
C GLY A 177 -18.10 -8.22 9.47
N PRO A 178 -18.25 -8.59 10.76
CA PRO A 178 -17.79 -7.76 11.88
C PRO A 178 -16.26 -7.78 11.97
N ARG A 179 -15.63 -6.83 11.28
CA ARG A 179 -14.22 -6.48 11.49
C ARG A 179 -14.08 -5.81 12.86
N ARG A 180 -12.87 -5.86 13.42
CA ARG A 180 -12.50 -5.03 14.58
C ARG A 180 -11.20 -4.32 14.24
N PRO A 181 -11.03 -3.05 14.63
CA PRO A 181 -9.73 -2.42 14.59
C PRO A 181 -8.71 -3.29 15.34
N ARG A 182 -7.49 -3.42 14.79
CA ARG A 182 -6.41 -4.19 15.43
C ARG A 182 -5.86 -3.51 16.69
N GLY A 183 -6.11 -2.21 16.82
CA GLY A 183 -5.64 -1.37 17.91
C GLY A 183 -6.33 0.01 17.87
N PRO A 184 -5.84 0.98 18.66
CA PRO A 184 -6.35 2.35 18.66
C PRO A 184 -6.12 3.05 17.30
N GLY A 185 -6.90 4.10 17.05
CA GLY A 185 -6.68 4.96 15.87
C GLY A 185 -5.42 5.80 15.96
N ALA A 186 -4.81 6.07 14.81
CA ALA A 186 -3.78 7.09 14.67
C ALA A 186 -4.41 8.43 14.22
N ALA A 187 -3.85 9.53 14.70
CA ALA A 187 -4.20 10.88 14.24
C ALA A 187 -3.16 11.37 13.23
N VAL A 188 -3.59 11.76 12.04
CA VAL A 188 -2.73 12.45 11.05
C VAL A 188 -3.14 13.92 11.01
N ARG A 189 -2.16 14.79 11.28
CA ARG A 189 -2.30 16.26 11.34
C ARG A 189 -3.44 16.71 12.26
N GLU A 190 -3.73 15.92 13.29
CA GLU A 190 -4.83 16.13 14.26
C GLU A 190 -6.24 16.22 13.62
N ARG A 191 -6.39 15.86 12.34
CA ARG A 191 -7.61 16.09 11.55
C ARG A 191 -8.17 14.82 10.92
N VAL A 192 -7.31 13.83 10.69
CA VAL A 192 -7.69 12.57 10.04
C VAL A 192 -7.40 11.41 10.98
N GLY A 193 -8.43 10.63 11.29
CA GLY A 193 -8.30 9.39 12.05
C GLY A 193 -8.05 8.20 11.11
N VAL A 194 -7.11 7.33 11.46
CA VAL A 194 -6.76 6.14 10.65
C VAL A 194 -6.73 4.90 11.54
N TRP A 195 -7.46 3.85 11.15
CA TRP A 195 -7.49 2.56 11.84
C TRP A 195 -7.11 1.42 10.88
N ASP A 196 -6.28 0.48 11.35
CA ASP A 196 -6.08 -0.79 10.66
C ASP A 196 -7.23 -1.75 10.95
N VAL A 197 -7.96 -2.13 9.91
CA VAL A 197 -9.09 -3.07 9.97
C VAL A 197 -8.81 -4.33 9.14
N SER A 198 -7.53 -4.59 8.84
CA SER A 198 -7.10 -5.75 8.07
C SER A 198 -7.29 -7.05 8.85
N ALA A 199 -7.70 -8.11 8.14
CA ALA A 199 -7.61 -9.49 8.61
C ALA A 199 -6.19 -10.08 8.38
N GLY A 200 -5.90 -11.22 9.01
CA GLY A 200 -4.64 -11.96 8.83
C GLY A 200 -3.49 -11.45 9.70
N ASP A 201 -2.29 -11.96 9.50
CA ASP A 201 -1.10 -11.59 10.29
C ASP A 201 -0.35 -10.39 9.68
N ASP A 202 0.83 -10.07 10.22
CA ASP A 202 1.62 -8.92 9.77
C ASP A 202 2.23 -9.09 8.38
N ASP A 203 2.38 -10.31 7.91
CA ASP A 203 2.89 -10.63 6.58
C ASP A 203 1.81 -10.57 5.47
N ARG A 204 0.57 -10.19 5.82
CA ARG A 204 -0.55 -10.04 4.87
C ARG A 204 -0.18 -9.21 3.63
N ALA A 205 -0.63 -9.67 2.46
CA ALA A 205 -0.42 -8.96 1.20
C ALA A 205 -1.40 -7.80 0.99
N ARG A 206 -2.61 -7.91 1.55
CA ARG A 206 -3.66 -6.88 1.51
C ARG A 206 -3.80 -6.21 2.87
N ARG A 207 -3.80 -4.87 2.87
CA ARG A 207 -4.06 -4.03 4.04
C ARG A 207 -5.35 -3.24 3.83
N ASP A 208 -6.22 -3.24 4.83
CA ASP A 208 -7.48 -2.52 4.82
C ASP A 208 -7.47 -1.46 5.93
N LEU A 209 -7.74 -0.20 5.58
CA LEU A 209 -7.73 0.94 6.48
C LEU A 209 -9.10 1.63 6.49
N LEU A 210 -9.60 1.97 7.66
CA LEU A 210 -10.70 2.93 7.82
C LEU A 210 -10.09 4.31 8.05
N ILE A 211 -10.49 5.30 7.25
CA ILE A 211 -10.00 6.68 7.33
C ILE A 211 -11.18 7.63 7.49
N VAL A 212 -11.14 8.46 8.51
CA VAL A 212 -12.27 9.30 8.91
C VAL A 212 -11.82 10.74 9.10
N ALA A 213 -12.60 11.70 8.60
CA ALA A 213 -12.40 13.13 8.86
C ALA A 213 -13.74 13.87 8.94
N ASP A 214 -13.74 15.05 9.57
CA ASP A 214 -14.89 15.96 9.52
C ASP A 214 -15.12 16.45 8.07
N ALA A 215 -16.36 16.83 7.75
CA ALA A 215 -16.68 17.43 6.45
C ALA A 215 -15.85 18.69 6.14
N ALA A 216 -15.43 19.45 7.16
CA ALA A 216 -14.54 20.61 6.99
C ALA A 216 -13.13 20.23 6.53
N ASP A 217 -12.72 18.97 6.72
CA ASP A 217 -11.38 18.45 6.44
C ASP A 217 -11.35 17.49 5.23
N GLU A 218 -12.42 17.44 4.41
CA GLU A 218 -12.51 16.58 3.22
C GLU A 218 -11.34 16.79 2.24
N ALA A 219 -10.93 18.05 2.02
CA ALA A 219 -9.81 18.37 1.14
C ALA A 219 -8.47 17.84 1.70
N GLU A 220 -8.29 17.86 3.02
CA GLU A 220 -7.08 17.37 3.69
C GLU A 220 -7.02 15.84 3.61
N LEU A 221 -8.15 15.16 3.86
CA LEU A 221 -8.29 13.72 3.72
C LEU A 221 -8.02 13.27 2.27
N SER A 222 -8.57 13.98 1.28
CA SER A 222 -8.31 13.72 -0.14
C SER A 222 -6.85 13.95 -0.51
N ALA A 223 -6.22 15.03 -0.04
CA ALA A 223 -4.80 15.31 -0.27
C ALA A 223 -3.89 14.25 0.36
N LEU A 224 -4.26 13.70 1.52
CA LEU A 224 -3.55 12.65 2.22
C LEU A 224 -3.63 11.30 1.49
N ALA A 225 -4.84 10.88 1.11
CA ALA A 225 -5.14 9.52 0.64
C ALA A 225 -5.20 9.37 -0.88
N TRP A 226 -5.60 10.40 -1.62
CA TRP A 226 -5.84 10.34 -3.06
C TRP A 226 -5.01 11.34 -3.87
N SER A 227 -5.34 12.63 -3.80
CA SER A 227 -4.71 13.67 -4.61
C SER A 227 -4.91 15.06 -4.02
N ALA A 228 -3.86 15.89 -4.09
CA ALA A 228 -3.92 17.32 -3.82
C ALA A 228 -4.11 18.15 -5.11
N GLY A 229 -4.73 17.56 -6.15
CA GLY A 229 -4.92 18.19 -7.46
C GLY A 229 -3.77 17.95 -8.46
N HIS A 230 -2.84 17.03 -8.15
CA HIS A 230 -1.79 16.59 -9.07
C HIS A 230 -1.66 15.05 -9.05
N PRO A 231 -1.12 14.42 -10.12
CA PRO A 231 -1.13 12.97 -10.28
C PRO A 231 -0.01 12.23 -9.54
N ALA A 232 0.74 12.88 -8.65
CA ALA A 232 1.82 12.21 -7.91
C ALA A 232 1.25 11.20 -6.90
N VAL A 233 2.08 10.30 -6.37
CA VAL A 233 1.65 9.40 -5.29
C VAL A 233 1.31 10.25 -4.05
N PRO A 234 0.11 10.13 -3.46
CA PRO A 234 -0.26 10.89 -2.29
C PRO A 234 0.57 10.48 -1.05
N PRO A 235 0.69 11.32 -0.01
CA PRO A 235 1.50 11.03 1.18
C PRO A 235 1.20 9.66 1.80
N LEU A 236 -0.07 9.30 1.99
CA LEU A 236 -0.45 8.00 2.51
C LEU A 236 -0.16 6.87 1.51
N GLY A 237 -0.34 7.10 0.21
CA GLY A 237 0.02 6.13 -0.83
C GLY A 237 1.52 5.80 -0.83
N ARG A 238 2.38 6.80 -0.62
CA ARG A 238 3.84 6.61 -0.48
C ARG A 238 4.17 5.84 0.79
N TYR A 239 3.53 6.20 1.90
CA TYR A 239 3.66 5.48 3.17
C TYR A 239 3.32 4.00 2.98
N LEU A 240 2.16 3.71 2.39
CA LEU A 240 1.63 2.37 2.18
C LEU A 240 2.48 1.53 1.22
N LEU A 241 3.13 2.15 0.22
CA LEU A 241 4.11 1.46 -0.62
C LEU A 241 5.26 0.91 0.22
N HIS A 242 5.84 1.71 1.10
CA HIS A 242 6.96 1.28 1.93
C HIS A 242 6.53 0.28 3.02
N ALA A 243 5.33 0.46 3.59
CA ALA A 243 4.73 -0.53 4.49
C ALA A 243 4.47 -1.87 3.77
N ALA A 244 4.09 -1.85 2.49
CA ALA A 244 3.93 -3.06 1.68
C ALA A 244 5.27 -3.74 1.39
N LYS A 245 6.34 -2.98 1.12
CA LYS A 245 7.69 -3.51 1.00
C LYS A 245 8.15 -4.21 2.28
N LEU A 246 7.97 -3.56 3.43
CA LEU A 246 8.29 -4.16 4.74
C LEU A 246 7.61 -5.54 4.91
N ARG A 247 6.31 -5.61 4.61
CA ARG A 247 5.54 -6.86 4.72
C ARG A 247 5.93 -7.90 3.67
N TYR A 248 6.31 -7.46 2.47
CA TYR A 248 6.86 -8.34 1.45
C TYR A 248 8.18 -8.96 1.92
N GLU A 249 9.08 -8.17 2.50
CA GLU A 249 10.34 -8.68 3.07
C GLU A 249 10.09 -9.64 4.23
N LEU A 250 9.07 -9.39 5.05
CA LEU A 250 8.63 -10.34 6.07
C LEU A 250 8.15 -11.67 5.46
N ARG A 251 7.40 -11.65 4.35
CA ARG A 251 6.99 -12.87 3.64
C ARG A 251 8.17 -13.61 3.04
N VAL A 252 9.18 -12.90 2.55
CA VAL A 252 10.43 -13.50 2.06
C VAL A 252 11.15 -14.18 3.22
N TRP A 253 11.32 -13.47 4.33
CA TRP A 253 11.90 -14.00 5.56
C TRP A 253 11.16 -15.24 6.07
N ASN A 254 9.84 -15.21 6.20
CA ASN A 254 9.07 -16.34 6.72
C ASN A 254 9.12 -17.58 5.81
N ARG A 255 9.21 -17.39 4.50
CA ARG A 255 9.23 -18.48 3.50
C ARG A 255 10.61 -19.08 3.29
N ASP A 256 11.62 -18.22 3.22
CA ASP A 256 12.98 -18.58 2.81
C ASP A 256 13.94 -18.67 4.04
N GLY A 257 13.54 -18.14 5.20
CA GLY A 257 14.34 -17.99 6.41
C GLY A 257 14.44 -19.23 7.31
N ASP A 258 14.66 -20.42 6.75
CA ASP A 258 15.04 -21.60 7.54
C ASP A 258 16.49 -21.49 8.05
N VAL A 259 16.76 -20.44 8.80
CA VAL A 259 18.07 -20.15 9.39
C VAL A 259 18.44 -21.23 10.39
N ARG A 260 17.47 -21.76 11.14
CA ARG A 260 17.71 -22.85 12.10
C ARG A 260 18.15 -24.14 11.40
N GLY A 261 17.48 -24.54 10.33
CA GLY A 261 17.88 -25.70 9.52
C GLY A 261 19.25 -25.51 8.89
N LEU A 262 19.54 -24.32 8.35
CA LEU A 262 20.87 -24.01 7.81
C LEU A 262 21.96 -24.02 8.90
N LEU A 263 21.69 -23.45 10.07
CA LEU A 263 22.61 -23.47 11.21
C LEU A 263 22.94 -24.89 11.65
N ALA A 264 21.94 -25.75 11.79
CA ALA A 264 22.12 -27.16 12.12
C ALA A 264 22.95 -27.87 11.04
N ALA A 265 22.62 -27.67 9.76
CA ALA A 265 23.35 -28.29 8.66
C ALA A 265 24.83 -27.87 8.61
N VAL A 266 25.13 -26.61 8.92
CA VAL A 266 26.53 -26.12 9.00
C VAL A 266 27.25 -26.68 10.22
N ALA A 267 26.59 -26.75 11.37
CA ALA A 267 27.16 -27.32 12.60
C ALA A 267 27.47 -28.81 12.45
N ASP A 268 26.59 -29.56 11.76
CA ASP A 268 26.74 -30.98 11.49
C ASP A 268 27.67 -31.27 10.30
N GLY A 269 28.22 -30.24 9.65
CA GLY A 269 29.11 -30.37 8.48
C GLY A 269 28.41 -30.83 7.19
N THR A 270 27.08 -30.90 7.18
CA THR A 270 26.27 -31.30 6.00
C THR A 270 26.03 -30.15 5.02
N ALA A 271 26.29 -28.90 5.42
CA ALA A 271 26.32 -27.74 4.55
C ALA A 271 27.68 -27.01 4.64
N PRO A 272 28.23 -26.53 3.51
CA PRO A 272 29.51 -25.83 3.51
C PRO A 272 29.39 -24.42 4.13
N ALA A 273 30.45 -23.95 4.79
CA ALA A 273 30.53 -22.59 5.33
C ALA A 273 30.25 -21.50 4.27
N ALA A 274 30.59 -21.76 3.00
CA ALA A 274 30.27 -20.86 1.88
C ALA A 274 28.76 -20.62 1.72
N ARG A 275 27.92 -21.63 1.98
CA ARG A 275 26.45 -21.49 1.92
C ARG A 275 25.94 -20.58 3.04
N ALA A 276 26.48 -20.72 4.25
CA ALA A 276 26.15 -19.83 5.37
C ALA A 276 26.53 -18.37 5.05
N ARG A 277 27.71 -18.13 4.47
CA ARG A 277 28.15 -16.78 4.07
C ARG A 277 27.26 -16.17 2.98
N ALA A 278 26.81 -16.98 2.01
CA ALA A 278 25.86 -16.52 1.01
C ALA A 278 24.53 -16.10 1.66
N ALA A 279 23.99 -16.92 2.57
CA ALA A 279 22.79 -16.58 3.31
C ALA A 279 22.96 -15.28 4.13
N VAL A 280 24.09 -15.08 4.81
CA VAL A 280 24.39 -13.82 5.52
C VAL A 280 24.36 -12.61 4.58
N ALA A 281 24.90 -12.73 3.37
CA ALA A 281 24.85 -11.65 2.39
C ALA A 281 23.41 -11.32 1.97
N GLU A 282 22.56 -12.34 1.80
CA GLU A 282 21.13 -12.17 1.51
C GLU A 282 20.39 -11.50 2.68
N LEU A 283 20.64 -11.92 3.93
CA LEU A 283 20.04 -11.31 5.12
C LEU A 283 20.45 -9.84 5.30
N ARG A 284 21.69 -9.50 4.99
CA ARG A 284 22.16 -8.10 4.99
C ARG A 284 21.46 -7.26 3.92
N ALA A 285 21.23 -7.83 2.74
CA ALA A 285 20.49 -7.15 1.67
C ALA A 285 19.02 -6.91 2.07
N LEU A 286 18.39 -7.92 2.68
CA LEU A 286 17.04 -7.85 3.22
C LEU A 286 16.94 -6.77 4.31
N ARG A 287 17.85 -6.80 5.29
CA ARG A 287 17.94 -5.81 6.37
C ARG A 287 18.06 -4.39 5.83
N ARG A 288 18.92 -4.18 4.82
CA ARG A 288 19.09 -2.87 4.20
C ARG A 288 17.79 -2.36 3.57
N THR A 289 17.02 -3.24 2.96
CA THR A 289 15.71 -2.91 2.37
C THR A 289 14.70 -2.49 3.45
N VAL A 290 14.68 -3.20 4.58
CA VAL A 290 13.83 -2.87 5.74
C VAL A 290 14.18 -1.50 6.32
N GLU A 291 15.48 -1.18 6.51
CA GLU A 291 15.92 0.14 6.98
C GLU A 291 15.45 1.28 6.05
N ILE A 292 15.59 1.09 4.75
CA ILE A 292 15.19 2.08 3.75
C ILE A 292 13.66 2.26 3.78
N ALA A 293 12.91 1.17 3.87
CA ALA A 293 11.45 1.22 3.98
C ALA A 293 11.01 1.98 5.24
N ASP A 294 11.59 1.67 6.40
CA ASP A 294 11.30 2.34 7.67
C ASP A 294 11.61 3.85 7.62
N ALA A 295 12.79 4.22 7.12
CA ALA A 295 13.17 5.62 6.96
C ALA A 295 12.23 6.38 5.99
N ASN A 296 11.80 5.74 4.91
CA ASN A 296 10.88 6.33 3.94
C ASN A 296 9.45 6.46 4.49
N MET A 297 8.96 5.47 5.25
CA MET A 297 7.67 5.56 5.95
C MET A 297 7.63 6.81 6.84
N GLY A 298 8.70 7.08 7.59
CA GLY A 298 8.81 8.29 8.41
C GLY A 298 8.71 9.61 7.65
N ARG A 299 9.32 9.68 6.46
CA ARG A 299 9.29 10.88 5.62
C ARG A 299 7.98 11.07 4.86
N ALA A 300 7.22 10.00 4.64
CA ALA A 300 6.08 10.03 3.72
C ALA A 300 4.90 10.89 4.22
N LEU A 301 4.62 10.86 5.52
CA LEU A 301 3.50 11.60 6.13
C LEU A 301 3.87 13.03 6.55
N ASP A 302 5.15 13.27 6.84
CA ASP A 302 5.67 14.54 7.41
C ASP A 302 4.91 14.97 8.68
N ASP A 303 4.60 13.98 9.52
CA ASP A 303 3.86 14.17 10.77
C ASP A 303 4.38 13.18 11.82
N PRO A 304 5.25 13.61 12.74
CA PRO A 304 5.73 12.76 13.83
C PRO A 304 4.61 12.28 14.76
N GLY A 305 3.53 13.06 14.91
CA GLY A 305 2.40 12.74 15.78
C GLY A 305 1.63 11.50 15.31
N ALA A 306 1.60 11.27 13.99
CA ALA A 306 0.97 10.08 13.40
C ALA A 306 1.57 8.76 13.93
N PHE A 307 2.85 8.76 14.33
CA PHE A 307 3.56 7.56 14.79
C PHE A 307 3.41 7.29 16.29
N ALA A 308 2.62 8.08 17.02
CA ALA A 308 2.46 7.92 18.45
C ALA A 308 1.62 6.68 18.83
N ALA A 309 0.70 6.25 17.95
CA ALA A 309 -0.19 5.11 18.20
C ALA A 309 -0.74 4.52 16.88
N GLY A 310 -1.41 3.37 17.00
CA GLY A 310 -2.21 2.78 15.95
C GLY A 310 -1.39 2.24 14.76
N PRO A 311 -1.97 2.20 13.54
CA PRO A 311 -1.40 1.51 12.39
C PRO A 311 0.04 1.89 12.05
N PHE A 312 0.41 3.15 12.31
CA PHE A 312 1.72 3.66 11.96
C PHE A 312 2.78 3.34 13.01
N ALA A 313 2.40 3.29 14.29
CA ALA A 313 3.26 2.80 15.36
C ALA A 313 3.52 1.30 15.20
N ASP A 314 2.47 0.52 14.89
CA ASP A 314 2.57 -0.92 14.64
C ASP A 314 3.58 -1.24 13.51
N ASP A 315 3.55 -0.45 12.42
CA ASP A 315 4.49 -0.59 11.30
C ASP A 315 5.95 -0.30 11.72
N ARG A 316 6.18 0.64 12.65
CA ARG A 316 7.52 0.94 13.20
C ARG A 316 8.01 -0.16 14.13
N ASP A 317 7.12 -0.70 14.95
CA ASP A 317 7.45 -1.80 15.85
C ASP A 317 7.77 -3.06 15.05
N LEU A 318 7.02 -3.33 13.98
CA LEU A 318 7.32 -4.41 13.04
C LEU A 318 8.68 -4.24 12.37
N ALA A 319 9.00 -3.03 11.88
CA ALA A 319 10.29 -2.75 11.26
C ALA A 319 11.45 -2.96 12.26
N ARG A 320 11.30 -2.47 13.49
CA ARG A 320 12.31 -2.64 14.55
C ARG A 320 12.55 -4.11 14.87
N TRP A 321 11.46 -4.85 15.12
CA TRP A 321 11.53 -6.28 15.39
C TRP A 321 12.20 -7.05 14.25
N LEU A 322 11.84 -6.77 12.99
CA LEU A 322 12.41 -7.47 11.85
C LEU A 322 13.90 -7.16 11.67
N LEU A 323 14.33 -5.92 11.92
CA LEU A 323 15.75 -5.57 11.91
C LEU A 323 16.55 -6.34 12.95
N GLU A 324 16.03 -6.42 14.19
CA GLU A 324 16.64 -7.20 15.28
C GLU A 324 16.74 -8.68 14.90
N ALA A 325 15.65 -9.26 14.38
CA ALA A 325 15.61 -10.66 13.96
C ALA A 325 16.62 -10.98 12.84
N LEU A 326 16.79 -10.06 11.88
CA LEU A 326 17.75 -10.22 10.78
C LEU A 326 19.21 -10.08 11.26
N ASP A 327 19.47 -9.19 12.22
CA ASP A 327 20.79 -9.04 12.84
C ASP A 327 21.18 -10.29 13.64
N ASP A 328 20.28 -10.79 14.48
CA ASP A 328 20.50 -12.02 15.25
C ASP A 328 20.78 -13.21 14.32
N ALA A 329 19.94 -13.40 13.30
CA ALA A 329 20.09 -14.48 12.33
C ALA A 329 21.42 -14.42 11.55
N SER A 330 21.80 -13.23 11.11
CA SER A 330 23.09 -13.01 10.44
C SER A 330 24.25 -13.34 11.37
N GLY A 331 24.22 -12.86 12.61
CA GLY A 331 25.27 -13.11 13.61
C GLY A 331 25.44 -14.60 13.94
N TYR A 332 24.33 -15.34 14.09
CA TYR A 332 24.40 -16.78 14.31
C TYR A 332 25.03 -17.53 13.13
N LEU A 333 24.66 -17.19 11.90
CA LEU A 333 25.19 -17.82 10.70
C LEU A 333 26.68 -17.52 10.49
N GLU A 334 27.12 -16.29 10.77
CA GLU A 334 28.55 -15.93 10.72
C GLU A 334 29.36 -16.76 11.72
N ALA A 335 28.90 -16.81 12.98
CA ALA A 335 29.57 -17.59 14.01
C ALA A 335 29.62 -19.10 13.66
N ALA A 336 28.57 -19.64 13.02
CA ALA A 336 28.56 -21.02 12.54
C ALA A 336 29.53 -21.25 11.37
N ALA A 337 29.58 -20.33 10.41
CA ALA A 337 30.50 -20.39 9.28
C ALA A 337 31.97 -20.33 9.72
N ASP A 338 32.29 -19.48 10.70
CA ASP A 338 33.63 -19.33 11.24
C ASP A 338 34.08 -20.58 12.01
N ARG A 339 33.19 -21.18 12.81
CA ARG A 339 33.45 -22.47 13.46
C ARG A 339 33.70 -23.59 12.45
N ALA A 340 32.85 -23.69 11.42
CA ALA A 340 33.00 -24.70 10.38
C ALA A 340 34.31 -24.52 9.58
N ALA A 341 34.76 -23.28 9.37
CA ALA A 341 36.03 -23.00 8.69
C ALA A 341 37.27 -23.27 9.56
N ALA A 342 37.14 -23.23 10.88
CA ALA A 342 38.21 -23.51 11.82
C ALA A 342 38.42 -25.02 12.07
N LEU A 343 37.45 -25.87 11.72
CA LEU A 343 37.60 -27.32 11.81
C LEU A 343 38.60 -27.80 10.75
N PRO A 344 39.62 -28.59 11.13
CA PRO A 344 40.57 -29.15 10.18
C PRO A 344 39.85 -30.06 9.20
N ALA A 345 40.24 -30.02 7.93
CA ALA A 345 39.74 -30.96 6.93
C ALA A 345 39.95 -32.39 7.45
N PRO A 346 38.96 -33.30 7.33
CA PRO A 346 39.15 -34.68 7.72
C PRO A 346 40.39 -35.22 7.01
N ALA A 347 41.30 -35.83 7.78
CA ALA A 347 42.49 -36.45 7.23
C ALA A 347 42.06 -37.42 6.13
N PRO A 348 42.72 -37.44 4.96
CA PRO A 348 42.38 -38.40 3.92
C PRO A 348 42.46 -39.80 4.53
N ASP A 349 41.37 -40.57 4.41
CA ASP A 349 41.31 -41.95 4.86
C ASP A 349 42.55 -42.68 4.34
N ALA A 350 43.40 -43.14 5.24
CA ALA A 350 44.53 -43.97 4.88
C ALA A 350 43.94 -45.22 4.22
N ALA A 351 44.24 -45.41 2.93
CA ALA A 351 43.80 -46.58 2.20
C ALA A 351 44.19 -47.85 2.98
N PRO A 352 43.24 -48.78 3.23
CA PRO A 352 43.55 -50.02 3.93
C PRO A 352 44.61 -50.81 3.13
N PRO A 353 45.51 -51.52 3.84
CA PRO A 353 46.71 -52.15 3.27
C PRO A 353 46.44 -53.28 2.28
#